data_AF-A0A0P4VY46-F1
#
_entry.id   AF-A0A0P4VY46-F1
#
_cell.length_a   1.000
_cell.length_b   1.000
_cell.length_c   1.000
_cell.angle_alpha   90.00
_cell.angle_beta   90.00
_cell.angle_gamma   90.00
#
_symmetry.space_group_name_H-M   'P 1'
#
loop_
_entity.id
_entity.type
_entity.pdbx_description
1 polymer ?
#
loop_
_entity_poly.entity_id
_entity_poly.type
_entity_poly.pdbx_seq_one_letter_code
_entity_poly.pdbx_strand_id
1 'polypeptide(L)'
;MCRTHVDLFGGQPLGIFKKREEDTHGPAAPISVLPTWERLYLHELEQSMQHPPSNAFVEMIQWTKQGKLWTFPIDNEAAGLVEEMKVGFHEHVFLERHLEGWCPKRGPIRHFMELVCTGLSKNPHLTVERKQAHIEWYKNYFNQKEKLLKELGAIEVS
;
A
#
# COMPACT_ATOMS: atom_id res chain seq x y z
N MET A 1 -4.75 -66.29 -17.37
CA MET A 1 -4.20 -65.34 -18.35
C MET A 1 -3.02 -64.63 -17.71
N CYS A 2 -1.79 -64.94 -18.12
CA CYS A 2 -0.57 -64.30 -17.59
C CYS A 2 -0.44 -62.89 -18.21
N ARG A 3 -0.31 -61.86 -17.36
CA ARG A 3 0.03 -60.51 -17.82
C ARG A 3 1.47 -60.54 -18.35
N THR A 4 1.66 -60.29 -19.63
CA THR A 4 2.98 -60.06 -20.23
C THR A 4 3.49 -58.69 -19.74
N HIS A 5 4.67 -58.69 -19.14
CA HIS A 5 5.33 -57.46 -18.71
C HIS A 5 5.89 -56.74 -19.95
N VAL A 6 5.29 -55.61 -20.32
CA VAL A 6 5.76 -54.76 -21.43
C VAL A 6 6.64 -53.67 -20.84
N ASP A 7 7.89 -53.61 -21.27
CA ASP A 7 8.78 -52.50 -20.91
C ASP A 7 8.46 -51.27 -21.75
N LEU A 8 7.87 -50.25 -21.12
CA LEU A 8 7.44 -49.01 -21.74
C LEU A 8 8.61 -48.15 -22.25
N PHE A 9 9.82 -48.37 -21.73
CA PHE A 9 10.99 -47.53 -22.01
C PHE A 9 12.07 -48.26 -22.81
N GLY A 10 11.88 -49.54 -23.15
CA GLY A 10 12.83 -50.34 -23.93
C GLY A 10 12.87 -50.04 -25.44
N GLY A 11 12.00 -49.15 -25.93
CA GLY A 11 11.93 -48.77 -27.35
C GLY A 11 12.97 -47.75 -27.79
N GLN A 12 13.21 -47.64 -29.09
CA GLN A 12 14.15 -46.66 -29.64
C GLN A 12 13.58 -45.22 -29.53
N PRO A 13 14.28 -44.29 -28.85
CA PRO A 13 13.83 -42.90 -28.75
C PRO A 13 14.04 -42.12 -30.06
N LEU A 14 13.37 -40.98 -30.20
CA LEU A 14 13.41 -40.12 -31.40
C LEU A 14 14.81 -39.55 -31.72
N GLY A 15 15.75 -39.53 -30.77
CA GLY A 15 17.15 -39.14 -31.00
C GLY A 15 17.40 -37.68 -31.39
N ILE A 16 16.35 -36.83 -31.43
CA ILE A 16 16.44 -35.42 -31.84
C ILE A 16 17.20 -34.58 -30.80
N PHE A 17 16.97 -34.84 -29.51
CA PHE A 17 17.61 -34.15 -28.41
C PHE A 17 18.76 -35.00 -27.85
N LYS A 18 19.99 -34.46 -27.90
CA LYS A 18 21.16 -35.10 -27.28
C LYS A 18 21.10 -34.90 -25.78
N LYS A 19 21.51 -35.92 -25.02
CA LYS A 19 21.67 -35.80 -23.56
C LYS A 19 22.66 -34.68 -23.28
N ARG A 20 22.23 -33.70 -22.48
CA ARG A 20 23.09 -32.61 -22.04
C ARG A 20 24.18 -33.19 -21.15
N GLU A 21 25.43 -33.07 -21.57
CA GLU A 21 26.57 -33.29 -20.67
C GLU A 21 26.59 -32.12 -19.67
N GLU A 22 26.91 -32.42 -18.42
CA GLU A 22 26.76 -31.57 -17.24
C GLU A 22 26.95 -30.07 -17.53
N ASP A 23 26.00 -29.27 -17.05
CA ASP A 23 25.92 -27.82 -17.23
C ASP A 23 27.22 -27.12 -16.76
N THR A 24 28.19 -27.00 -17.65
CA THR A 24 29.46 -26.28 -17.44
C THR A 24 29.30 -24.76 -17.53
N HIS A 25 28.08 -24.29 -17.80
CA HIS A 25 27.70 -22.90 -17.76
C HIS A 25 26.77 -22.74 -16.56
N GLY A 26 27.26 -22.09 -15.50
CA GLY A 26 26.43 -21.67 -14.37
C GLY A 26 25.16 -20.97 -14.86
N PRO A 27 24.09 -20.93 -14.04
CA PRO A 27 22.72 -20.68 -14.50
C PRO A 27 22.71 -19.55 -15.52
N ALA A 28 22.49 -19.90 -16.79
CA ALA A 28 22.52 -18.96 -17.89
C ALA A 28 21.59 -17.81 -17.51
N ALA A 29 22.11 -16.58 -17.50
CA ALA A 29 21.32 -15.41 -17.16
C ALA A 29 20.00 -15.47 -17.93
N PRO A 30 18.84 -15.46 -17.24
CA PRO A 30 17.60 -15.86 -17.85
C PRO A 30 17.31 -14.97 -19.06
N ILE A 31 17.24 -15.59 -20.24
CA ILE A 31 16.72 -15.01 -21.48
C ILE A 31 15.42 -14.34 -21.10
N SER A 32 15.36 -13.00 -21.23
CA SER A 32 14.33 -12.11 -20.68
C SER A 32 12.98 -12.80 -20.47
N VAL A 33 12.80 -13.42 -19.31
CA VAL A 33 11.55 -14.07 -18.95
C VAL A 33 10.62 -12.91 -18.69
N LEU A 34 9.65 -12.72 -19.58
CA LEU A 34 8.59 -11.75 -19.37
C LEU A 34 7.97 -12.05 -18.00
N PRO A 35 8.12 -11.17 -16.99
CA PRO A 35 7.77 -11.49 -15.61
C PRO A 35 6.30 -11.89 -15.44
N THR A 36 5.44 -11.39 -16.34
CA THR A 36 4.02 -11.76 -16.41
C THR A 36 3.81 -13.22 -16.76
N TRP A 37 4.54 -13.78 -17.74
CA TRP A 37 4.36 -15.17 -18.16
C TRP A 37 4.82 -16.14 -17.08
N GLU A 38 5.93 -15.84 -16.40
CA GLU A 38 6.41 -16.61 -15.25
C GLU A 38 5.40 -16.59 -14.10
N ARG A 39 4.85 -15.40 -13.78
CA ARG A 39 3.80 -15.26 -12.75
C ARG A 39 2.55 -16.07 -13.09
N LEU A 40 2.11 -16.06 -14.36
CA LEU A 40 0.94 -16.82 -14.80
C LEU A 40 1.18 -18.33 -14.73
N TYR A 41 2.36 -18.78 -15.15
CA TYR A 41 2.75 -20.19 -15.07
C TYR A 41 2.81 -20.68 -13.61
N LEU A 42 3.41 -19.90 -12.70
CA LEU A 42 3.45 -20.23 -11.27
C LEU A 42 2.05 -20.31 -10.66
N HIS A 43 1.16 -19.40 -11.05
CA HIS A 43 -0.23 -19.42 -10.59
C HIS A 43 -1.00 -20.66 -11.10
N GLU A 44 -0.81 -21.05 -12.37
CA GLU A 44 -1.41 -22.26 -12.93
C GLU A 44 -0.89 -23.52 -12.23
N LEU A 45 0.42 -23.56 -11.94
CA LEU A 45 1.03 -24.64 -11.17
C LEU A 45 0.41 -24.73 -9.76
N GLU A 46 0.29 -23.60 -9.04
CA GLU A 46 -0.37 -23.55 -7.73
C GLU A 46 -1.82 -24.05 -7.80
N GLN A 47 -2.58 -23.64 -8.81
CA GLN A 47 -3.96 -24.09 -9.03
C GLN A 47 -4.06 -25.59 -9.30
N SER A 48 -3.10 -26.16 -10.06
CA SER A 48 -3.06 -27.61 -10.32
C SER A 48 -2.89 -28.44 -9.04
N MET A 49 -2.31 -27.84 -8.00
CA MET A 49 -2.10 -28.47 -6.69
C MET A 49 -3.25 -28.22 -5.70
N GLN A 50 -4.25 -27.40 -6.06
CA GLN A 50 -5.40 -27.12 -5.20
C GLN A 50 -6.35 -28.32 -5.17
N HIS A 51 -6.45 -28.95 -4.00
CA HIS A 51 -7.40 -30.01 -3.69
C HIS A 51 -8.38 -29.52 -2.61
N PRO A 52 -9.56 -30.15 -2.46
CA PRO A 52 -10.45 -29.86 -1.34
C PRO A 52 -9.71 -29.94 0.00
N PRO A 53 -9.95 -29.01 0.95
CA PRO A 53 -9.20 -28.99 2.20
C PRO A 53 -9.43 -30.29 2.98
N SER A 54 -8.34 -30.95 3.35
CA SER A 54 -8.39 -32.23 4.07
C SER A 54 -8.89 -32.08 5.51
N ASN A 55 -8.80 -30.89 6.10
CA ASN A 55 -9.20 -30.59 7.48
C ASN A 55 -9.53 -29.09 7.61
N ALA A 56 -10.27 -28.72 8.66
CA ALA A 56 -10.63 -27.35 9.03
C ALA A 56 -9.42 -26.41 9.15
N PHE A 57 -8.28 -26.89 9.64
CA PHE A 57 -7.06 -26.07 9.70
C PHE A 57 -6.54 -25.67 8.31
N VAL A 58 -6.62 -26.58 7.33
CA VAL A 58 -6.22 -26.29 5.95
C VAL A 58 -7.16 -25.25 5.34
N GLU A 59 -8.45 -25.38 5.61
CA GLU A 59 -9.47 -24.39 5.21
C GLU A 59 -9.20 -23.02 5.84
N MET A 60 -8.90 -22.96 7.15
CA MET A 60 -8.52 -21.72 7.82
C MET A 60 -7.26 -21.08 7.21
N ILE A 61 -6.23 -21.89 6.89
CA ILE A 61 -5.03 -21.40 6.22
C ILE A 61 -5.39 -20.81 4.85
N GLN A 62 -6.24 -21.49 4.09
CA GLN A 62 -6.70 -21.02 2.79
C GLN A 62 -7.50 -19.72 2.91
N TRP A 63 -8.42 -19.61 3.87
CA TRP A 63 -9.18 -18.38 4.12
C TRP A 63 -8.31 -17.22 4.60
N THR A 64 -7.25 -17.51 5.37
CA THR A 64 -6.26 -16.51 5.80
C THR A 64 -5.47 -16.00 4.60
N LYS A 65 -5.00 -16.89 3.71
CA LYS A 65 -4.32 -16.51 2.45
C LYS A 65 -5.23 -15.70 1.51
N GLN A 66 -6.53 -15.98 1.53
CA GLN A 66 -7.54 -15.24 0.76
C GLN A 66 -7.97 -13.91 1.41
N GLY A 67 -7.51 -13.60 2.63
CA GLY A 67 -7.91 -12.40 3.36
C GLY A 67 -9.35 -12.43 3.90
N LYS A 68 -9.97 -13.62 3.99
CA LYS A 68 -11.32 -13.82 4.55
C LYS A 68 -11.31 -13.90 6.08
N LEU A 69 -10.24 -14.44 6.64
CA LEU A 69 -10.00 -14.49 8.08
C LEU A 69 -9.04 -13.39 8.50
N TRP A 70 -9.19 -12.91 9.73
CA TRP A 70 -8.22 -12.02 10.36
C TRP A 70 -6.89 -12.73 10.57
N THR A 71 -5.79 -12.00 10.37
CA THR A 71 -4.45 -12.48 10.70
C THR A 71 -4.21 -12.38 12.19
N PHE A 72 -3.48 -13.35 12.75
CA PHE A 72 -3.12 -13.38 14.16
C PHE A 72 -1.63 -13.03 14.34
N PRO A 73 -1.25 -12.31 15.41
CA PRO A 73 -2.11 -11.73 16.46
C PRO A 73 -3.06 -10.65 15.93
N ILE A 74 -4.24 -10.52 16.53
CA ILE A 74 -5.23 -9.52 16.09
C ILE A 74 -4.67 -8.12 16.33
N ASP A 75 -4.58 -7.34 15.26
CA ASP A 75 -4.24 -5.92 15.28
C ASP A 75 -5.47 -5.09 14.89
N ASN A 76 -5.90 -4.20 15.78
CA ASN A 76 -7.08 -3.35 15.58
C ASN A 76 -6.85 -2.29 14.49
N GLU A 77 -5.60 -1.94 14.19
CA GLU A 77 -5.25 -0.88 13.24
C GLU A 77 -5.03 -1.44 11.81
N ALA A 78 -4.80 -2.74 11.67
CA ALA A 78 -4.48 -3.39 10.39
C ALA A 78 -5.58 -3.26 9.33
N ALA A 79 -6.85 -3.14 9.73
CA ALA A 79 -7.98 -2.98 8.82
C ALA A 79 -8.26 -1.51 8.42
N GLY A 80 -7.63 -0.55 9.11
CA GLY A 80 -8.16 0.80 9.20
C GLY A 80 -7.51 1.83 8.28
N LEU A 81 -6.18 1.87 8.15
CA LEU A 81 -5.49 2.99 7.49
C LEU A 81 -3.98 2.73 7.29
N VAL A 82 -3.62 1.75 6.46
CA VAL A 82 -2.22 1.35 6.21
C VAL A 82 -1.34 2.51 5.71
N GLU A 83 -1.92 3.47 5.00
CA GLU A 83 -1.18 4.65 4.52
C GLU A 83 -0.79 5.60 5.66
N GLU A 84 -1.67 5.83 6.64
CA GLU A 84 -1.37 6.71 7.78
C GLU A 84 -0.41 6.04 8.78
N MET A 85 -0.30 4.71 8.80
CA MET A 85 0.75 4.03 9.58
C MET A 85 2.17 4.44 9.15
N LYS A 86 2.35 4.86 7.89
CA LYS A 86 3.65 5.32 7.39
C LYS A 86 3.96 6.75 7.84
N VAL A 87 2.94 7.48 8.29
CA VAL A 87 3.04 8.90 8.63
C VAL A 87 3.48 9.06 10.08
N GLY A 88 4.47 9.91 10.32
CA GLY A 88 4.94 10.19 11.67
C GLY A 88 3.94 11.05 12.45
N PHE A 89 3.83 10.81 13.77
CA PHE A 89 2.94 11.61 14.65
C PHE A 89 3.17 13.13 14.54
N HIS A 90 4.40 13.53 14.26
CA HIS A 90 4.81 14.93 14.14
C HIS A 90 4.10 15.65 12.99
N GLU A 91 3.67 14.95 11.95
CA GLU A 91 2.88 15.51 10.84
C GLU A 91 1.43 15.79 11.25
N HIS A 92 0.86 14.96 12.13
CA HIS A 92 -0.49 15.21 12.68
C HIS A 92 -0.51 16.31 13.74
N VAL A 93 0.59 16.51 14.47
CA VAL A 93 0.65 17.41 15.62
C VAL A 93 1.18 18.80 15.24
N PHE A 94 2.26 18.88 14.45
CA PHE A 94 2.93 20.16 14.15
C PHE A 94 2.46 20.77 12.83
N LEU A 95 1.21 21.21 12.82
CA LEU A 95 0.56 21.79 11.63
C LEU A 95 0.95 23.25 11.34
N GLU A 96 1.61 23.92 12.29
CA GLU A 96 1.99 25.33 12.19
C GLU A 96 2.89 25.64 10.98
N ARG A 97 3.65 24.64 10.52
CA ARG A 97 4.49 24.74 9.32
C ARG A 97 3.69 25.09 8.06
N HIS A 98 2.41 24.69 8.00
CA HIS A 98 1.51 24.98 6.88
C HIS A 98 0.91 26.41 6.94
N LEU A 99 1.13 27.15 8.03
CA LEU A 99 0.73 28.55 8.15
C LEU A 99 1.81 29.50 7.61
N GLU A 100 3.04 29.03 7.47
CA GLU A 100 4.15 29.82 6.95
C GLU A 100 3.90 30.24 5.50
N GLY A 101 4.20 31.50 5.18
CA GLY A 101 4.10 32.06 3.84
C GLY A 101 2.80 32.81 3.53
N TRP A 102 1.67 32.50 4.18
CA TRP A 102 0.39 33.19 3.92
C TRP A 102 -0.29 33.79 5.15
N CYS A 103 -0.08 33.22 6.35
CA CYS A 103 -0.71 33.72 7.57
C CYS A 103 0.13 34.85 8.20
N PRO A 104 -0.48 35.97 8.63
CA PRO A 104 0.22 37.03 9.36
C PRO A 104 0.95 36.49 10.60
N LYS A 105 2.12 37.06 10.94
CA LYS A 105 2.90 36.63 12.14
C LYS A 105 2.25 37.03 13.45
N ARG A 106 1.40 38.06 13.43
CA ARG A 106 0.67 38.62 14.59
C ARG A 106 -0.71 39.06 14.14
N GLY A 107 -1.66 39.09 15.06
CA GLY A 107 -3.02 39.57 14.82
C GLY A 107 -4.11 38.52 15.05
N PRO A 108 -5.39 38.89 14.83
CA PRO A 108 -6.54 38.03 15.13
C PRO A 108 -6.60 36.80 14.23
N ILE A 109 -6.17 36.92 12.96
CA ILE A 109 -6.12 35.79 12.01
C ILE A 109 -5.12 34.74 12.49
N ARG A 110 -3.97 35.17 13.00
CA ARG A 110 -2.94 34.27 13.55
C ARG A 110 -3.48 33.49 14.74
N HIS A 111 -4.09 34.19 15.70
CA HIS A 111 -4.67 33.57 16.89
C HIS A 111 -5.79 32.57 16.53
N PHE A 112 -6.65 32.92 15.57
CA PHE A 112 -7.68 32.02 15.06
C PHE A 112 -7.08 30.76 14.42
N MET A 113 -6.08 30.93 13.54
CA MET A 113 -5.44 29.78 12.88
C MET A 113 -4.66 28.89 13.85
N GLU A 114 -4.09 29.43 14.92
CA GLU A 114 -3.49 28.64 16.01
C GLU A 114 -4.52 27.76 16.71
N LEU A 115 -5.73 28.26 16.95
CA LEU A 115 -6.84 27.46 17.49
C LEU A 115 -7.28 26.37 16.52
N VAL A 116 -7.39 26.69 15.22
CA VAL A 116 -7.69 25.70 14.18
C VAL A 116 -6.63 24.60 14.15
N CYS A 117 -5.35 24.95 14.16
CA CYS A 117 -4.25 23.98 14.19
C CYS A 117 -4.28 23.13 15.46
N THR A 118 -4.58 23.73 16.62
CA THR A 118 -4.73 23.01 17.89
C THR A 118 -5.93 22.05 17.89
N GLY A 119 -7.03 22.42 17.23
CA GLY A 119 -8.19 21.55 17.06
C GLY A 119 -7.91 20.38 16.11
N LEU A 120 -7.23 20.66 14.99
CA LEU A 120 -6.84 19.64 14.02
C LEU A 120 -5.80 18.67 14.58
N SER A 121 -4.85 19.14 15.41
CA SER A 121 -3.82 18.27 16.01
C SER A 121 -4.41 17.26 16.99
N LYS A 122 -5.48 17.63 17.70
CA LYS A 122 -6.20 16.75 18.63
C LYS A 122 -7.18 15.79 17.98
N ASN A 123 -7.37 15.85 16.66
CA ASN A 123 -8.31 14.99 15.95
C ASN A 123 -7.65 13.69 15.45
N PRO A 124 -8.03 12.51 15.98
CA PRO A 124 -7.51 11.21 15.56
C PRO A 124 -8.24 10.62 14.35
N HIS A 125 -9.37 11.19 13.92
CA HIS A 125 -10.21 10.66 12.85
C HIS A 125 -9.94 11.29 11.48
N LEU A 126 -9.00 12.23 11.40
CA LEU A 126 -8.63 12.92 10.16
C LEU A 126 -7.20 12.56 9.74
N THR A 127 -7.06 12.21 8.46
CA THR A 127 -5.76 12.03 7.78
C THR A 127 -4.99 13.34 7.71
N VAL A 128 -3.66 13.27 7.57
CA VAL A 128 -2.83 14.48 7.38
C VAL A 128 -3.28 15.27 6.16
N GLU A 129 -3.58 14.60 5.05
CA GLU A 129 -4.06 15.23 3.82
C GLU A 129 -5.33 16.07 4.05
N ARG A 130 -6.28 15.53 4.82
CA ARG A 130 -7.52 16.26 5.16
C ARG A 130 -7.24 17.45 6.06
N LYS A 131 -6.31 17.34 7.01
CA LYS A 131 -5.91 18.47 7.87
C LYS A 131 -5.27 19.59 7.04
N GLN A 132 -4.40 19.25 6.08
CA GLN A 132 -3.79 20.22 5.17
C GLN A 132 -4.84 20.89 4.27
N ALA A 133 -5.76 20.12 3.69
CA ALA A 133 -6.85 20.66 2.88
C ALA A 133 -7.74 21.65 3.66
N HIS A 134 -7.98 21.39 4.95
CA HIS A 134 -8.68 22.34 5.83
C HIS A 134 -7.93 23.66 5.98
N ILE A 135 -6.61 23.63 6.17
CA ILE A 135 -5.78 24.83 6.29
C ILE A 135 -5.78 25.62 4.96
N GLU A 136 -5.66 24.93 3.83
CA GLU A 136 -5.69 25.55 2.51
C GLU A 136 -7.04 26.19 2.18
N TRP A 137 -8.13 25.58 2.63
CA TRP A 137 -9.46 26.19 2.52
C TRP A 137 -9.52 27.56 3.21
N TYR A 138 -8.96 27.67 4.43
CA TYR A 138 -8.89 28.96 5.14
C TYR A 138 -8.04 29.98 4.40
N LYS A 139 -6.89 29.58 3.87
CA LYS A 139 -6.04 30.45 3.04
C LYS A 139 -6.84 31.05 1.87
N ASN A 140 -7.57 30.21 1.13
CA ASN A 140 -8.39 30.65 0.01
C ASN A 140 -9.55 31.54 0.46
N TYR A 141 -10.18 31.22 1.58
CA TYR A 141 -11.26 32.03 2.16
C TYR A 141 -10.79 33.45 2.53
N PHE A 142 -9.65 33.57 3.22
CA PHE A 142 -9.11 34.88 3.60
C PHE A 142 -8.65 35.69 2.39
N ASN A 143 -8.09 35.04 1.36
CA ASN A 143 -7.73 35.71 0.11
C ASN A 143 -8.97 36.31 -0.60
N GLN A 144 -10.09 35.60 -0.62
CA GLN A 144 -11.34 36.12 -1.20
C GLN A 144 -11.94 37.29 -0.40
N LYS A 145 -11.65 37.36 0.90
CA LYS A 145 -12.17 38.38 1.83
C LYS A 145 -11.15 39.46 2.19
N GLU A 146 -10.04 39.55 1.45
CA GLU A 146 -8.93 40.47 1.75
C GLU A 146 -9.37 41.93 1.89
N LYS A 147 -10.28 42.41 1.03
CA LYS A 147 -10.82 43.78 1.10
C LYS A 147 -11.45 44.09 2.46
N LEU A 148 -12.30 43.19 2.94
CA LEU A 148 -12.96 43.31 4.24
C LEU A 148 -11.97 43.22 5.40
N LEU A 149 -10.94 42.37 5.27
CA LEU A 149 -9.91 42.22 6.30
C LEU A 149 -9.03 43.48 6.43
N LYS A 150 -8.79 44.19 5.32
CA LYS A 150 -8.11 45.49 5.31
C LYS A 150 -8.97 46.57 5.97
N GLU A 151 -10.27 46.62 5.67
CA GLU A 151 -11.22 47.56 6.31
C GLU A 151 -11.30 47.38 7.82
N LEU A 152 -11.24 46.14 8.31
CA LEU A 152 -11.26 45.81 9.73
C LEU A 152 -9.91 45.96 10.44
N GLY A 153 -8.83 46.30 9.73
CA GLY A 153 -7.48 46.38 10.28
C GLY A 153 -6.92 45.02 10.76
N ALA A 154 -7.47 43.91 10.27
CA ALA A 154 -7.05 42.55 10.65
C ALA A 154 -5.78 42.08 9.93
N ILE A 155 -5.42 42.76 8.84
CA ILE A 155 -4.18 42.57 8.08
C ILE A 155 -3.50 43.93 8.02
N GLU A 156 -2.20 44.00 8.35
CA GLU A 156 -1.43 45.22 8.18
C GLU A 156 -1.43 45.62 6.70
N VAL A 157 -1.88 46.86 6.42
CA VAL A 157 -1.73 47.47 5.10
C VAL A 157 -0.24 47.68 4.91
N SER A 158 0.38 46.86 4.07
CA SER A 158 1.75 47.11 3.58
C SER A 158 1.75 48.35 2.69
#